data_AF-D6GWI5-F1
#
_entry.id   AF-D6GWI5-F1
#
_cell.length_a   1.000
_cell.length_b   1.000
_cell.length_c   1.000
_cell.angle_alpha   90.00
_cell.angle_beta   90.00
_cell.angle_gamma   90.00
#
_symmetry.space_group_name_H-M   'P 1'
#
loop_
_entity.id
_entity.type
_entity.pdbx_description
1 polymer ?
#
loop_
_entity_poly.entity_id
_entity_poly.type
_entity_poly.pdbx_seq_one_letter_code
_entity_poly.pdbx_strand_id
1 'polypeptide(L)'
;MVTTIQVDESTKEMLEKLKIHKRQPFNEVILELIKAKENSQKTEEKQKKMVNSLEEVKKLAIPILKAHKIKKAAVFGSFARGDFDNKSDVDILIEPPEGFSLFDLAGLHLNLEDTLGRKVDVMIYDSINPLIKDKVMKEKKDII
;
A
#
# COMPACT_ATOMS: atom_id res chain seq x y z
N MET A 1 -42.83 13.99 21.98
CA MET A 1 -42.20 15.31 22.13
C MET A 1 -40.97 15.31 21.23
N VAL A 2 -40.99 16.08 20.13
CA VAL A 2 -39.85 16.14 19.21
C VAL A 2 -39.14 17.46 19.49
N THR A 3 -37.89 17.41 19.92
CA THR A 3 -37.10 18.61 20.20
C THR A 3 -36.42 19.04 18.92
N THR A 4 -36.77 20.22 18.41
CA THR A 4 -36.12 20.81 17.25
C THR A 4 -34.77 21.36 17.68
N ILE A 5 -33.68 20.79 17.17
CA ILE A 5 -32.33 21.30 17.40
C ILE A 5 -32.03 22.27 16.26
N GLN A 6 -31.69 23.52 16.58
CA GLN A 6 -31.20 24.48 15.59
C GLN A 6 -29.73 24.16 15.29
N VAL A 7 -29.45 23.80 14.05
CA VAL A 7 -28.08 23.62 13.53
C VAL A 7 -27.67 24.87 12.75
N ASP A 8 -26.38 25.21 12.80
CA ASP A 8 -25.82 26.32 12.06
C ASP A 8 -25.75 26.04 10.55
N GLU A 9 -25.61 27.11 9.74
CA GLU A 9 -25.65 27.02 8.28
C GLU A 9 -24.50 26.18 7.71
N SER A 10 -23.34 26.13 8.37
CA SER A 10 -22.19 25.32 7.90
C SER A 10 -22.47 23.83 8.03
N THR A 11 -23.11 23.44 9.14
CA THR A 11 -23.56 22.06 9.37
C THR A 11 -24.63 21.66 8.36
N LYS A 12 -25.55 22.57 8.03
CA LYS A 12 -26.63 22.35 7.06
C LYS A 12 -26.10 22.15 5.63
N GLU A 13 -25.13 22.95 5.21
CA GLU A 13 -24.50 22.85 3.88
C GLU A 13 -23.69 21.56 3.71
N MET A 14 -23.05 21.10 4.78
CA MET A 14 -22.36 19.81 4.82
C MET A 14 -23.33 18.63 4.69
N LEU A 15 -24.50 18.70 5.35
CA LEU A 15 -25.54 17.68 5.27
C LEU A 15 -26.20 17.60 3.88
N GLU A 16 -26.38 18.73 3.19
CA GLU A 16 -26.88 18.74 1.80
C GLU A 16 -25.90 18.11 0.81
N LYS A 17 -24.60 18.40 0.94
CA LYS A 17 -23.54 17.83 0.07
C LYS A 17 -23.44 16.31 0.18
N LEU A 18 -23.89 15.74 1.30
CA LEU A 18 -23.90 14.30 1.55
C LEU A 18 -25.09 13.56 0.90
N LYS A 19 -25.99 14.23 0.17
CA LYS A 19 -27.18 13.64 -0.48
C LYS A 19 -27.95 12.66 0.43
N ILE A 20 -28.14 13.03 1.70
CA ILE A 20 -28.89 12.22 2.67
C ILE A 20 -30.38 12.30 2.33
N HIS A 21 -30.79 11.60 1.27
CA HIS A 21 -32.18 11.40 0.89
C HIS A 21 -32.62 10.04 1.42
N LYS A 22 -33.62 10.09 2.31
CA LYS A 22 -34.23 9.01 3.13
C LYS A 22 -33.62 8.90 4.52
N ARG A 23 -34.52 8.65 5.49
CA ARG A 23 -34.30 8.58 6.94
C ARG A 23 -33.18 7.59 7.28
N GLN A 24 -31.93 8.03 7.20
CA GLN A 24 -30.82 7.30 7.81
C GLN A 24 -30.89 7.55 9.32
N PRO A 25 -30.95 6.49 10.14
CA PRO A 25 -30.92 6.65 11.58
C PRO A 25 -29.62 7.36 11.98
N PHE A 26 -29.71 8.30 12.92
CA PHE A 26 -28.59 9.13 13.36
C PHE A 26 -27.32 8.32 13.71
N ASN A 27 -27.51 7.11 14.24
CA ASN A 27 -26.42 6.19 14.55
C ASN A 27 -25.61 5.73 13.32
N GLU A 28 -26.26 5.52 12.16
CA GLU A 28 -25.56 5.17 10.92
C GLU A 28 -24.71 6.33 10.41
N VAL A 29 -25.24 7.56 10.48
CA VAL A 29 -24.50 8.77 10.12
C VAL A 29 -23.29 8.96 11.03
N ILE A 30 -23.45 8.74 12.35
CA ILE A 30 -22.33 8.78 13.30
C ILE A 30 -21.29 7.69 12.98
N LEU A 31 -21.71 6.46 12.66
CA LEU A 31 -20.80 5.38 12.28
C LEU A 31 -20.03 5.70 10.98
N GLU A 32 -20.67 6.31 9.99
CA GLU A 32 -20.01 6.76 8.76
C GLU A 32 -19.01 7.88 9.03
N LEU A 33 -19.35 8.85 9.88
CA LEU A 33 -18.45 9.93 10.28
C LEU A 33 -17.24 9.42 11.07
N ILE A 34 -17.44 8.46 11.99
CA ILE A 34 -16.35 7.81 12.73
C ILE A 34 -15.45 7.04 11.76
N LYS A 35 -16.02 6.21 10.87
CA LYS A 35 -15.26 5.49 9.84
C LYS A 35 -14.51 6.44 8.90
N ALA A 36 -15.12 7.53 8.49
CA ALA A 36 -14.48 8.54 7.65
C ALA A 36 -13.31 9.21 8.37
N LYS A 37 -13.46 9.55 9.67
CA LYS A 37 -12.39 10.15 10.47
C LYS A 37 -11.24 9.17 10.72
N GLU A 38 -11.52 7.90 10.99
CA GLU A 38 -10.51 6.84 11.11
C GLU A 38 -9.77 6.62 9.78
N ASN A 39 -10.49 6.65 8.65
CA ASN A 39 -9.89 6.51 7.32
C ASN A 39 -9.05 7.72 6.94
N SER A 40 -9.47 8.95 7.27
CA SER A 40 -8.66 10.17 7.07
C SER A 40 -7.36 10.12 7.87
N GLN A 41 -7.41 9.70 9.14
CA GLN A 41 -6.22 9.54 9.98
C GLN A 41 -5.28 8.44 9.44
N LYS A 42 -5.82 7.28 9.04
CA LYS A 42 -5.03 6.22 8.38
C LYS A 42 -4.42 6.69 7.06
N THR A 43 -5.11 7.53 6.30
CA THR A 43 -4.62 8.04 5.00
C THR A 43 -3.48 9.03 5.18
N GLU A 44 -3.57 9.92 6.19
CA GLU A 44 -2.52 10.88 6.53
C GLU A 44 -1.26 10.18 7.10
N GLU A 45 -1.43 9.19 7.97
CA GLU A 45 -0.31 8.37 8.47
C GLU A 45 0.33 7.53 7.35
N LYS A 46 -0.48 6.95 6.47
CA LYS A 46 0.01 6.16 5.33
C LYS A 46 0.78 7.03 4.33
N GLN A 47 0.30 8.23 4.02
CA GLN A 47 1.03 9.19 3.16
C GLN A 47 2.37 9.64 3.77
N LYS A 48 2.46 9.77 5.10
CA LYS A 48 3.71 10.13 5.79
C LYS A 48 4.74 9.00 5.82
N LYS A 49 4.32 7.75 5.60
CA LYS A 49 5.15 6.53 5.67
C LYS A 49 5.56 5.99 4.29
N MET A 50 5.11 6.57 3.18
CA MET A 50 5.44 6.09 1.83
C MET A 50 6.90 6.35 1.48
N VAL A 51 7.60 5.31 1.02
CA VAL A 51 8.94 5.43 0.45
C VAL A 51 8.92 6.25 -0.83
N ASN A 52 9.92 7.11 -1.03
CA ASN A 52 10.05 7.98 -2.21
C ASN A 52 11.47 7.94 -2.80
N SER A 53 12.23 6.90 -2.51
CA SER A 53 13.53 6.66 -3.13
C SER A 53 13.86 5.18 -3.13
N LEU A 54 14.73 4.75 -4.05
CA LEU A 54 15.22 3.38 -4.07
C LEU A 54 16.04 3.06 -2.81
N GLU A 55 16.77 4.03 -2.27
CA GLU A 55 17.58 3.91 -1.07
C GLU A 55 16.70 3.61 0.17
N GLU A 56 15.55 4.26 0.28
CA GLU A 56 14.55 3.96 1.32
C GLU A 56 13.95 2.57 1.14
N VAL A 57 13.60 2.18 -0.09
CA VAL A 57 13.13 0.81 -0.38
C VAL A 57 14.16 -0.20 0.10
N LYS A 58 15.44 -0.04 -0.27
CA LYS A 58 16.52 -0.92 0.18
C LYS A 58 16.60 -0.99 1.70
N LYS A 59 16.66 0.16 2.36
CA LYS A 59 16.81 0.26 3.82
C LYS A 59 15.69 -0.47 4.57
N LEU A 60 14.45 -0.37 4.09
CA LEU A 60 13.28 -0.93 4.75
C LEU A 60 12.97 -2.37 4.33
N ALA A 61 13.18 -2.73 3.05
CA ALA A 61 12.87 -4.06 2.54
C ALA A 61 13.92 -5.11 2.97
N ILE A 62 15.21 -4.76 3.03
CA ILE A 62 16.30 -5.72 3.33
C ILE A 62 16.07 -6.47 4.66
N PRO A 63 15.74 -5.82 5.78
CA PRO A 63 15.44 -6.53 7.03
C PRO A 63 14.32 -7.55 6.91
N ILE A 64 13.25 -7.21 6.18
CA ILE A 64 12.07 -8.07 5.98
C ILE A 64 12.45 -9.28 5.12
N LEU A 65 13.12 -9.04 4.00
CA LEU A 65 13.58 -10.09 3.09
C LEU A 65 14.52 -11.08 3.81
N LYS A 66 15.41 -10.57 4.66
CA LYS A 66 16.29 -11.40 5.49
C LYS A 66 15.52 -12.21 6.54
N ALA A 67 14.52 -11.62 7.18
CA ALA A 67 13.66 -12.34 8.13
C ALA A 67 12.91 -13.51 7.47
N HIS A 68 12.52 -13.33 6.20
CA HIS A 68 11.91 -14.37 5.35
C HIS A 68 12.92 -15.31 4.67
N LYS A 69 14.21 -15.21 5.00
CA LYS A 69 15.30 -16.05 4.46
C LYS A 69 15.42 -16.02 2.93
N ILE A 70 15.07 -14.90 2.31
CA ILE A 70 15.23 -14.71 0.87
C ILE A 70 16.72 -14.74 0.50
N LYS A 71 17.08 -15.55 -0.50
CA LYS A 71 18.47 -15.80 -0.89
C LYS A 71 19.04 -14.68 -1.75
N LYS A 72 18.22 -14.15 -2.67
CA LYS A 72 18.56 -13.04 -3.55
C LYS A 72 17.35 -12.15 -3.72
N ALA A 73 17.58 -10.84 -3.82
CA ALA A 73 16.50 -9.91 -4.13
C ALA A 73 16.98 -8.73 -4.96
N ALA A 74 16.13 -8.26 -5.86
CA ALA A 74 16.36 -7.06 -6.65
C ALA A 74 15.10 -6.22 -6.78
N VAL A 75 15.26 -4.90 -6.84
CA VAL A 75 14.18 -3.99 -7.25
C VAL A 75 14.28 -3.80 -8.75
N PHE A 76 13.16 -3.84 -9.46
CA PHE A 76 13.10 -3.54 -10.89
C PHE A 76 12.03 -2.49 -11.16
N GLY A 77 11.71 -2.25 -12.43
CA GLY A 77 10.63 -1.33 -12.78
C GLY A 77 10.98 0.14 -12.48
N SER A 78 9.96 0.92 -12.12
CA SER A 78 10.07 2.38 -12.06
C SER A 78 10.99 2.89 -10.96
N PHE A 79 11.00 2.21 -9.80
CA PHE A 79 11.94 2.50 -8.72
C PHE A 79 13.40 2.23 -9.11
N ALA A 80 13.65 1.18 -9.90
CA ALA A 80 14.99 0.89 -10.38
C ALA A 80 15.44 1.89 -11.46
N ARG A 81 14.55 2.30 -12.37
CA ARG A 81 14.83 3.29 -13.43
C ARG A 81 14.90 4.73 -12.92
N GLY A 82 14.27 5.03 -11.79
CA GLY A 82 14.18 6.39 -11.23
C GLY A 82 13.08 7.25 -11.84
N ASP A 83 12.13 6.63 -12.57
CA ASP A 83 10.99 7.29 -13.23
C ASP A 83 9.65 6.98 -12.53
N PHE A 84 9.67 6.65 -11.23
CA PHE A 84 8.47 6.36 -10.44
C PHE A 84 7.69 7.63 -10.10
N ASP A 85 6.39 7.47 -9.91
CA ASP A 85 5.45 8.50 -9.50
C ASP A 85 4.74 8.15 -8.18
N ASN A 86 3.77 8.99 -7.77
CA ASN A 86 3.01 8.80 -6.54
C ASN A 86 2.05 7.60 -6.57
N LYS A 87 1.82 7.00 -7.75
CA LYS A 87 0.94 5.84 -7.93
C LYS A 87 1.73 4.56 -8.24
N SER A 88 3.04 4.67 -8.37
CA SER A 88 3.92 3.56 -8.71
C SER A 88 4.03 2.57 -7.57
N ASP A 89 3.91 1.30 -7.95
CA ASP A 89 4.15 0.15 -7.10
C ASP A 89 5.67 -0.12 -7.00
N VAL A 90 6.08 -0.85 -5.97
CA VAL A 90 7.48 -1.28 -5.80
C VAL A 90 7.63 -2.71 -6.31
N ASP A 91 8.25 -2.87 -7.47
CA ASP A 91 8.47 -4.18 -8.09
C ASP A 91 9.72 -4.86 -7.52
N ILE A 92 9.56 -6.02 -6.89
CA ILE A 92 10.63 -6.77 -6.22
C ILE A 92 10.73 -8.18 -6.77
N LEU A 93 11.91 -8.53 -7.27
CA LEU A 93 12.29 -9.90 -7.59
C LEU A 93 12.91 -10.59 -6.39
N ILE A 94 12.53 -11.84 -6.16
CA ILE A 94 13.06 -12.68 -5.08
C ILE A 94 13.47 -14.08 -5.56
N GLU A 95 14.51 -14.61 -4.94
CA GLU A 95 14.84 -16.04 -4.97
C GLU A 95 14.53 -16.61 -3.57
N PRO A 96 13.34 -17.22 -3.40
CA PRO A 96 12.95 -17.76 -2.11
C PRO A 96 13.78 -19.00 -1.72
N PRO A 97 13.83 -19.35 -0.43
CA PRO A 97 14.43 -20.61 0.01
C PRO A 97 13.60 -21.83 -0.45
N GLU A 98 14.17 -23.02 -0.34
CA GLU A 98 13.41 -24.25 -0.60
C GLU A 98 12.27 -24.42 0.43
N GLY A 99 11.13 -24.95 -0.03
CA GLY A 99 9.94 -25.13 0.80
C GLY A 99 9.17 -23.84 1.10
N PHE A 100 9.47 -22.73 0.42
CA PHE A 100 8.75 -21.47 0.58
C PHE A 100 7.30 -21.62 0.11
N SER A 101 6.36 -21.47 1.03
CA SER A 101 4.94 -21.69 0.76
C SER A 101 4.24 -20.43 0.23
N LEU A 102 3.03 -20.60 -0.28
CA LEU A 102 2.18 -19.47 -0.68
C LEU A 102 1.85 -18.56 0.53
N PHE A 103 1.74 -19.12 1.73
CA PHE A 103 1.51 -18.33 2.95
C PHE A 103 2.74 -17.48 3.32
N ASP A 104 3.95 -18.00 3.10
CA ASP A 104 5.18 -17.23 3.31
C ASP A 104 5.28 -16.09 2.30
N LEU A 105 4.94 -16.34 1.03
CA LEU A 105 4.88 -15.31 0.00
C LEU A 105 3.86 -14.22 0.33
N ALA A 106 2.66 -14.61 0.77
CA ALA A 106 1.62 -13.66 1.18
C ALA A 106 2.05 -12.85 2.41
N GLY A 107 2.67 -13.49 3.40
CA GLY A 107 3.20 -12.80 4.59
C GLY A 107 4.33 -11.83 4.24
N LEU A 108 5.23 -12.21 3.33
CA LEU A 108 6.28 -11.33 2.82
C LEU A 108 5.68 -10.11 2.12
N HIS A 109 4.73 -10.33 1.20
CA HIS A 109 4.05 -9.27 0.47
C HIS A 109 3.39 -8.26 1.42
N LEU A 110 2.59 -8.73 2.38
CA LEU A 110 1.91 -7.86 3.35
C LEU A 110 2.90 -7.07 4.20
N ASN A 111 3.98 -7.70 4.67
CA ASN A 111 4.99 -7.02 5.49
C ASN A 111 5.73 -5.94 4.69
N LEU A 112 6.03 -6.21 3.41
CA LEU A 112 6.66 -5.25 2.51
C LEU A 112 5.74 -4.06 2.25
N GLU A 113 4.46 -4.30 1.91
CA GLU A 113 3.49 -3.21 1.68
C GLU A 113 3.29 -2.33 2.92
N ASP A 114 3.15 -2.94 4.10
CA ASP A 114 2.95 -2.17 5.34
C ASP A 114 4.18 -1.32 5.69
N THR A 115 5.38 -1.86 5.45
CA THR A 115 6.63 -1.17 5.79
C THR A 115 6.97 -0.09 4.77
N LEU A 116 6.78 -0.37 3.47
CA LEU A 116 7.10 0.57 2.40
C LEU A 116 6.01 1.64 2.21
N GLY A 117 4.81 1.40 2.73
CA GLY A 117 3.65 2.29 2.59
C GLY A 117 3.08 2.34 1.17
N ARG A 118 3.66 1.60 0.24
CA ARG A 118 3.24 1.47 -1.17
C ARG A 118 2.80 0.06 -1.46
N LYS A 119 2.06 -0.10 -2.55
CA LYS A 119 1.82 -1.41 -3.12
C LYS A 119 3.15 -2.02 -3.57
N VAL A 120 3.25 -3.33 -3.45
CA VAL A 120 4.48 -4.08 -3.78
C VAL A 120 4.08 -5.23 -4.69
N ASP A 121 4.76 -5.37 -5.82
CA ASP A 121 4.61 -6.57 -6.66
C ASP A 121 5.82 -7.48 -6.43
N VAL A 122 5.58 -8.69 -5.93
CA VAL A 122 6.64 -9.65 -5.60
C VAL A 122 6.65 -10.76 -6.64
N MET A 123 7.73 -10.82 -7.42
CA MET A 123 7.93 -11.85 -8.45
C MET A 123 9.07 -12.79 -8.08
N ILE A 124 8.92 -14.08 -8.42
CA ILE A 124 9.98 -15.08 -8.25
C ILE A 124 10.82 -15.14 -9.52
N TYR A 125 12.15 -15.11 -9.39
CA TYR A 125 13.09 -15.15 -10.53
C TYR A 125 12.77 -16.25 -11.56
N ASP A 126 12.42 -17.44 -11.08
CA ASP A 126 12.15 -18.61 -11.92
C ASP A 126 10.75 -18.61 -12.55
N SER A 127 9.86 -17.71 -12.10
CA SER A 127 8.48 -17.59 -12.59
C SER A 127 8.26 -16.42 -13.55
N ILE A 128 9.32 -15.69 -13.90
CA ILE A 128 9.22 -14.56 -14.83
C ILE A 128 8.92 -15.08 -16.25
N ASN A 129 7.95 -14.47 -16.91
CA ASN A 129 7.65 -14.78 -18.31
C ASN A 129 8.88 -14.52 -19.20
N PRO A 130 9.33 -15.49 -20.01
CA PRO A 130 10.49 -15.34 -20.89
C PRO A 130 10.48 -14.09 -21.77
N LEU A 131 9.29 -13.64 -22.20
CA LEU A 131 9.12 -12.46 -23.05
C LEU A 131 9.52 -11.15 -22.38
N ILE A 132 9.43 -11.07 -21.05
CA ILE A 132 9.79 -9.87 -20.27
C ILE A 132 11.09 -10.06 -19.49
N LYS A 133 11.61 -11.28 -19.41
CA LYS A 133 12.77 -11.65 -18.60
C LYS A 133 13.98 -10.78 -18.91
N ASP A 134 14.34 -10.63 -20.18
CA ASP A 134 15.51 -9.85 -20.56
C ASP A 134 15.40 -8.37 -20.16
N LYS A 135 14.21 -7.80 -20.32
CA LYS A 135 13.93 -6.41 -19.91
C LYS A 135 14.09 -6.26 -18.39
N VAL A 136 13.45 -7.15 -17.63
CA VAL A 136 13.50 -7.13 -16.17
C VAL A 136 14.94 -7.31 -15.68
N MET A 137 15.69 -8.27 -16.24
CA MET A 137 17.08 -8.54 -15.86
C MET A 137 18.03 -7.39 -16.18
N LYS A 138 17.76 -6.61 -17.23
CA LYS A 138 18.56 -5.43 -17.59
C LYS A 138 18.26 -4.23 -16.68
N GLU A 139 17.02 -4.08 -16.24
CA GLU A 139 16.59 -2.95 -15.42
C GLU A 139 16.77 -3.18 -13.92
N LYS A 140 16.95 -4.44 -13.48
CA LYS A 140 17.03 -4.77 -12.05
C LYS A 140 18.22 -4.10 -11.36
N LYS A 141 18.02 -3.73 -10.10
CA LYS A 141 19.05 -3.30 -9.17
C LYS A 141 19.04 -4.24 -7.96
N ASP A 142 20.11 -4.98 -7.80
CA ASP A 142 20.26 -5.93 -6.69
C ASP A 142 20.29 -5.21 -5.33
N ILE A 143 19.66 -5.85 -4.34
CA ILE A 143 19.51 -5.33 -2.97
C ILE A 143 19.95 -6.35 -1.90
N ILE A 144 19.95 -7.64 -2.23
CA ILE A 144 20.51 -8.77 -1.47
C ILE A 144 21.21 -9.69 -2.47
#